data_AF-A0A355WP17-F1
#
_entry.id   AF-A0A355WP17-F1
#
_cell.length_a   1.000
_cell.length_b   1.000
_cell.length_c   1.000
_cell.angle_alpha   90.00
_cell.angle_beta   90.00
_cell.angle_gamma   90.00
#
_symmetry.space_group_name_H-M   'P 1'
#
loop_
_entity.id
_entity.type
_entity.pdbx_description
1 polymer ?
#
loop_
_entity_poly.entity_id
_entity_poly.type
_entity_poly.pdbx_seq_one_letter_code
_entity_poly.pdbx_strand_id
1 'polypeptide(L)'
;MLFGEDEVLAAAKYLINWDGVFIQKGGEVEYFHMLFDTHEIVFAEGAMSESFHPGEVGMDSLSEEARVEILELFPELASNICDYGPSARMSLRKYEAKLLYC
;
A
#
# COMPACT_ATOMS: atom_id res chain seq x y z
N MET A 1 -9.45 -17.91 12.91
CA MET A 1 -9.20 -16.73 12.07
C MET A 1 -8.78 -15.59 12.99
N LEU A 2 -7.56 -15.06 12.87
CA LEU A 2 -7.04 -14.02 13.78
C LEU A 2 -7.69 -12.65 13.57
N PHE A 3 -8.20 -12.41 12.35
CA PHE A 3 -8.57 -11.07 11.88
C PHE A 3 -9.97 -10.98 11.25
N GLY A 4 -10.69 -12.10 11.14
CA GLY A 4 -12.00 -12.15 10.48
C GLY A 4 -11.95 -12.16 8.94
N GLU A 5 -10.75 -12.04 8.35
CA GLU A 5 -10.49 -12.06 6.91
C GLU A 5 -9.54 -13.22 6.54
N ASP A 6 -9.69 -13.76 5.33
CA ASP A 6 -8.82 -14.83 4.79
C ASP A 6 -7.44 -14.29 4.40
N GLU A 7 -7.39 -13.01 3.99
CA GLU A 7 -6.19 -12.32 3.54
C GLU A 7 -6.15 -10.91 4.14
N VAL A 8 -4.94 -10.46 4.50
CA VAL A 8 -4.70 -9.13 5.11
C VAL A 8 -3.43 -8.53 4.53
N LEU A 9 -3.36 -7.20 4.51
CA LEU A 9 -2.17 -6.46 4.13
C LEU A 9 -1.33 -6.13 5.36
N ALA A 10 -0.01 -6.25 5.26
CA ALA A 10 0.92 -5.83 6.29
C ALA A 10 2.11 -5.14 5.64
N ALA A 11 2.39 -3.90 6.08
CA ALA A 11 3.56 -3.18 5.59
C ALA A 11 4.83 -4.01 5.84
N ALA A 12 5.69 -4.16 4.82
CA ALA A 12 6.90 -5.00 4.90
C ALA A 12 7.80 -4.66 6.12
N LYS A 13 7.87 -3.37 6.50
CA LYS A 13 8.61 -2.91 7.70
C LYS A 13 8.08 -3.48 9.02
N TYR A 14 6.84 -3.97 9.06
CA TYR A 14 6.27 -4.63 10.23
C TYR A 14 6.68 -6.10 10.31
N LEU A 15 7.17 -6.69 9.22
CA LEU A 15 7.52 -8.11 9.12
C LEU A 15 9.01 -8.38 9.31
N ILE A 16 9.83 -7.38 9.66
CA ILE A 16 11.30 -7.50 9.80
C ILE A 16 11.75 -8.60 10.78
N ASN A 17 10.87 -9.05 11.68
CA ASN A 17 11.15 -10.12 12.63
C ASN A 17 10.65 -11.51 12.19
N TRP A 18 10.00 -11.60 11.03
CA TRP A 18 9.59 -12.87 10.45
C TRP A 18 10.80 -13.52 9.78
N ASP A 19 11.01 -14.81 10.04
CA ASP A 19 11.97 -15.64 9.31
C ASP A 19 11.86 -15.43 7.78
N GLY A 20 13.00 -15.16 7.14
CA GLY A 20 13.08 -14.86 5.71
C GLY A 20 12.94 -13.39 5.31
N VAL A 21 12.62 -12.46 6.23
CA VAL A 21 12.50 -11.01 5.93
C VAL A 21 13.71 -10.25 6.46
N PHE A 22 14.39 -9.49 5.59
CA PHE A 22 15.59 -8.73 5.95
C PHE A 22 15.58 -7.31 5.38
N ILE A 23 16.24 -6.38 6.07
CA ILE A 23 16.46 -5.03 5.55
C ILE A 23 17.71 -5.04 4.66
N GLN A 24 17.53 -4.71 3.38
CA GLN A 24 18.63 -4.43 2.47
C GLN A 24 18.98 -2.93 2.55
N LYS A 25 20.26 -2.61 2.75
CA LYS A 25 20.78 -1.23 2.77
C LYS A 25 21.42 -0.88 1.43
N GLY A 26 21.17 0.34 0.95
CA GLY A 26 21.72 0.85 -0.31
C GLY A 26 20.96 0.37 -1.53
N GLY A 27 21.58 0.51 -2.71
CA GLY A 27 20.92 0.32 -4.00
C GLY A 27 20.25 1.60 -4.52
N GLU A 28 19.89 1.58 -5.79
CA GLU A 28 19.02 2.60 -6.39
C GLU A 28 17.59 2.10 -6.32
N VAL A 29 16.67 2.99 -5.94
CA VAL A 29 15.24 2.68 -5.84
C VAL A 29 14.50 3.68 -6.69
N GLU A 30 13.71 3.16 -7.62
CA GLU A 30 12.78 3.95 -8.42
C GLU A 30 11.36 3.65 -7.94
N TYR A 31 10.56 4.70 -7.74
CA TYR A 31 9.20 4.60 -7.22
C TYR A 31 8.21 4.81 -8.35
N PHE A 32 7.32 3.83 -8.52
CA PHE A 32 6.20 3.90 -9.45
C PHE A 32 4.89 3.86 -8.66
N HIS A 33 3.99 4.80 -8.95
CA HIS A 33 2.65 4.82 -8.38
C HIS A 33 1.68 4.20 -9.39
N MET A 34 1.11 3.05 -9.04
CA MET A 34 0.08 2.37 -9.86
C MET A 34 -1.28 2.64 -9.26
N LEU A 35 -2.07 3.49 -9.92
CA LEU A 35 -3.43 3.82 -9.55
C LEU A 35 -4.40 3.18 -10.54
N PHE A 36 -5.43 2.51 -10.03
CA PHE A 36 -6.46 1.82 -10.82
C PHE A 36 -7.83 2.44 -10.51
N ASP A 37 -8.88 1.97 -11.18
CA ASP A 37 -10.26 2.41 -10.88
C ASP A 37 -10.70 2.03 -9.45
N THR A 38 -10.13 0.95 -8.91
CA THR A 38 -10.32 0.48 -7.53
C THR A 38 -8.99 0.02 -6.92
N HIS A 39 -8.89 -0.06 -5.60
CA HIS A 39 -7.69 -0.62 -4.96
C HIS A 39 -7.53 -2.11 -5.33
N GLU A 40 -6.34 -2.51 -5.78
CA GLU A 40 -6.08 -3.85 -6.30
C GLU A 40 -4.86 -4.51 -5.63
N ILE A 41 -4.84 -5.84 -5.66
CA ILE A 41 -3.66 -6.63 -5.30
C ILE A 41 -2.87 -6.96 -6.56
N VAL A 42 -1.59 -6.62 -6.56
CA VAL A 42 -0.66 -6.85 -7.67
C VAL A 42 0.40 -7.87 -7.27
N PHE A 43 1.02 -8.50 -8.27
CA PHE A 43 2.15 -9.40 -8.07
C PHE A 43 3.43 -8.74 -8.56
N ALA A 44 4.43 -8.64 -7.68
CA ALA A 44 5.76 -8.15 -8.01
C ALA A 44 6.78 -9.23 -7.63
N GLU A 45 7.53 -9.76 -8.62
CA GLU A 45 8.51 -10.83 -8.40
C GLU A 45 7.95 -12.06 -7.63
N GLY A 46 6.67 -12.38 -7.86
CA GLY A 46 5.97 -13.47 -7.19
C GLY A 46 5.44 -13.16 -5.78
N ALA A 47 5.69 -11.96 -5.25
CA ALA A 47 5.10 -11.50 -3.99
C ALA A 47 3.83 -10.70 -4.25
N MET A 48 2.78 -10.95 -3.44
CA MET A 48 1.57 -10.12 -3.43
C MET A 48 1.85 -8.79 -2.75
N SER A 49 1.44 -7.70 -3.39
CA SER A 49 1.54 -6.34 -2.89
C SER A 49 0.26 -5.58 -3.22
N GLU A 50 0.04 -4.45 -2.57
CA GLU A 50 -1.06 -3.54 -2.89
C GLU A 50 -0.68 -2.55 -4.00
N SER A 51 -1.68 -2.10 -4.76
CA SER A 51 -1.55 -0.92 -5.63
C SER A 51 -1.54 0.36 -4.79
N PHE A 52 -1.35 1.53 -5.41
CA PHE A 52 -1.41 2.78 -4.66
C PHE A 52 -2.85 3.07 -4.20
N HIS A 53 -3.03 3.36 -2.90
CA HIS A 53 -4.28 3.86 -2.34
C HIS A 53 -4.10 5.31 -1.85
N PRO A 54 -4.64 6.31 -2.57
CA PRO A 54 -4.48 7.73 -2.23
C PRO A 54 -4.93 8.08 -0.80
N GLY A 55 -5.99 7.44 -0.31
CA GLY A 55 -6.52 7.64 1.04
C GLY A 55 -5.69 7.08 2.19
N GLU A 56 -4.95 5.98 2.00
CA GLU A 56 -4.14 5.39 3.08
C GLU A 56 -2.74 5.99 3.14
N VAL A 57 -2.11 6.19 1.98
CA VAL A 57 -0.73 6.70 1.89
C VAL A 57 -0.70 8.23 1.93
N GLY A 58 -1.81 8.87 1.52
CA GLY A 58 -1.98 10.32 1.48
C GLY A 58 -1.30 10.95 0.27
N MET A 59 -2.00 11.88 -0.39
CA MET A 59 -1.47 12.63 -1.54
C MET A 59 -0.24 13.48 -1.18
N ASP A 60 -0.02 13.80 0.09
CA ASP A 60 1.14 14.57 0.56
C ASP A 60 2.46 13.77 0.54
N SER A 61 2.39 12.44 0.40
CA SER A 61 3.57 11.59 0.25
C SER A 61 4.17 11.61 -1.16
N LEU A 62 3.41 12.12 -2.13
CA LEU A 62 3.77 12.19 -3.54
C LEU A 62 4.53 13.49 -3.85
N SER A 63 5.37 13.45 -4.88
CA SER A 63 5.96 14.69 -5.42
C SER A 63 4.87 15.60 -6.01
N GLU A 64 5.15 16.89 -6.11
CA GLU A 64 4.17 17.84 -6.68
C GLU A 64 3.79 17.45 -8.11
N GLU A 65 4.76 16.98 -8.91
CA GLU A 65 4.55 16.53 -10.28
C GLU A 65 3.62 15.30 -10.33
N ALA A 66 3.88 14.29 -9.49
CA ALA A 66 3.05 13.09 -9.42
C ALA A 66 1.62 13.39 -8.93
N ARG A 67 1.47 14.34 -8.00
CA ARG A 67 0.16 14.81 -7.54
C ARG A 67 -0.61 15.47 -8.67
N VAL A 68 0.03 16.36 -9.43
CA VAL A 68 -0.60 17.05 -10.57
C VAL A 68 -1.04 16.02 -11.61
N GLU A 69 -0.17 15.08 -11.98
CA GLU A 69 -0.51 14.02 -12.93
C GLU A 69 -1.71 13.18 -12.46
N ILE A 70 -1.72 12.76 -11.19
CA ILE A 70 -2.85 12.02 -10.62
C ILE A 70 -4.14 12.83 -10.66
N LEU A 71 -4.11 14.11 -10.32
CA LEU A 71 -5.31 14.96 -10.33
C LEU A 71 -5.78 15.33 -11.74
N GLU A 72 -4.89 15.33 -12.74
CA GLU A 72 -5.26 15.46 -14.15
C GLU A 72 -5.96 14.20 -14.67
N LEU A 73 -5.52 13.02 -14.23
CA LEU A 73 -6.11 11.73 -14.62
C LEU A 73 -7.40 11.42 -13.85
N PHE A 74 -7.46 11.78 -12.56
CA PHE A 74 -8.58 11.50 -11.64
C PHE A 74 -9.02 12.78 -10.89
N PRO A 75 -9.70 13.72 -11.57
CA PRO A 75 -10.08 15.01 -10.99
C PRO A 75 -10.97 14.90 -9.75
N GLU A 76 -11.75 13.84 -9.63
CA GLU A 76 -12.62 13.54 -8.49
C GLU A 76 -11.85 13.48 -7.16
N LEU A 77 -10.59 13.02 -7.19
CA LEU A 77 -9.75 12.90 -6.00
C LEU A 77 -9.34 14.26 -5.42
N ALA A 78 -9.43 15.35 -6.19
CA ALA A 78 -9.17 16.70 -5.71
C ALA A 78 -10.23 17.18 -4.69
N SER A 79 -11.47 16.69 -4.84
CA SER A 79 -12.61 17.12 -4.03
C SER A 79 -12.65 16.36 -2.71
N ASN A 80 -12.53 15.04 -2.79
CA ASN A 80 -12.56 14.16 -1.64
C ASN A 80 -11.80 12.87 -1.95
N ILE A 81 -10.64 12.70 -1.30
CA ILE A 81 -9.80 11.50 -1.46
C ILE A 81 -10.55 10.22 -1.04
N CYS A 82 -11.54 10.33 -0.15
CA CYS A 82 -12.36 9.19 0.26
C CYS A 82 -13.26 8.64 -0.86
N ASP A 83 -13.43 9.38 -1.97
CA ASP A 83 -14.23 8.94 -3.10
C ASP A 83 -13.55 7.84 -3.93
N TYR A 84 -12.24 7.60 -3.72
CA TYR A 84 -11.51 6.48 -4.33
C TYR A 84 -12.06 5.10 -3.93
N GLY A 85 -12.75 5.03 -2.80
CA GLY A 85 -13.34 3.80 -2.28
C GLY A 85 -12.45 3.08 -1.25
N PRO A 86 -12.83 1.85 -0.87
CA PRO A 86 -12.16 1.09 0.17
C PRO A 86 -10.92 0.34 -0.34
N SER A 87 -10.04 -0.02 0.58
CA SER A 87 -8.91 -0.91 0.30
C SER A 87 -9.36 -2.33 -0.06
N ALA A 88 -8.64 -2.97 -0.99
CA ALA A 88 -8.86 -4.35 -1.43
C ALA A 88 -8.85 -5.38 -0.29
N ARG A 89 -8.05 -5.13 0.76
CA ARG A 89 -7.90 -5.98 1.95
C ARG A 89 -7.75 -5.11 3.18
N MET A 90 -7.95 -5.72 4.34
CA MET A 90 -7.71 -5.04 5.61
C MET A 90 -6.21 -4.84 5.85
N SER A 91 -5.81 -3.58 6.07
CA SER A 91 -4.44 -3.19 6.42
C SER A 91 -4.18 -3.34 7.92
N LEU A 92 -3.23 -4.20 8.28
CA LEU A 92 -2.83 -4.43 9.66
C LEU A 92 -1.95 -3.31 10.20
N ARG A 93 -2.19 -2.96 11.47
CA ARG A 93 -1.27 -2.12 12.23
C ARG A 93 -0.05 -2.93 12.67
N LYS A 94 1.02 -2.23 13.04
CA LYS A 94 2.28 -2.86 13.49
C LYS A 94 2.10 -3.92 14.57
N TYR A 95 1.20 -3.72 15.53
CA TYR A 95 0.98 -4.68 16.62
C TYR A 95 0.12 -5.88 16.19
N GLU A 96 -0.78 -5.71 15.22
CA GLU A 96 -1.56 -6.80 14.62
C GLU A 96 -0.67 -7.67 13.73
N ALA A 97 0.15 -7.05 12.87
CA ALA A 97 1.07 -7.75 11.98
C ALA A 97 2.04 -8.68 12.74
N LYS A 98 2.42 -8.31 13.98
CA LYS A 98 3.25 -9.18 14.84
C LYS A 98 2.60 -10.54 15.07
N LEU A 99 1.28 -10.60 15.21
CA LEU A 99 0.54 -11.83 15.50
C LEU A 99 0.63 -12.87 14.36
N LEU A 100 1.12 -12.48 13.17
CA LEU A 100 1.34 -13.39 12.05
C LEU A 100 2.55 -14.31 12.24
N TYR A 101 3.53 -13.89 13.03
CA TYR A 101 4.80 -14.59 13.22
C TYR A 101 5.18 -14.74 14.70
N CYS A 102 4.18 -14.64 15.59
CA CYS A 102 4.30 -14.94 17.02
C CYS A 102 4.08 -16.43 17.30
#